data_AF-A0A9Q1JLQ1-F1
#
_entry.id   AF-A0A9Q1JLQ1-F1
#
_cell.length_a   1.000
_cell.length_b   1.000
_cell.length_c   1.000
_cell.angle_alpha   90.00
_cell.angle_beta   90.00
_cell.angle_gamma   90.00
#
_symmetry.space_group_name_H-M   'P 1'
#
loop_
_entity.id
_entity.type
_entity.pdbx_description
1 polymer ?
#
loop_
_entity_poly.entity_id
_entity_poly.type
_entity_poly.pdbx_seq_one_letter_code
_entity_poly.pdbx_strand_id
1 'polypeptide(L)'
;MALYILHQIVQASRRGIPILIDAERKRDGLDELLSFANYVVCSAKFPQIWTEASSPAKALLSIMLRLPKLKFVIVTLGEEGCVMLERWLNKAPDSVEMDIEELLESLKWNISDDSTTPSCVSSSVMNLRADGVGMLCGRLHVGTSEKIPPSELVDTTGAGDAFTGGENLFKHRVHRKQPSCSSGLNKYFVDIIAGDFVALCADMPPERMLPFAAQVAACGCRGLGARSSLPHRSDPRLAPYLMEGSKIAATML
;
A
#
# COMPACT_ATOMS: atom_id res chain seq x y z
N MET A 1 26.16 3.10 -2.24
CA MET A 1 24.74 3.49 -2.15
C MET A 1 23.93 2.51 -1.30
N ALA A 2 23.94 1.20 -1.60
CA ALA A 2 23.22 0.17 -0.82
C ALA A 2 23.56 0.18 0.69
N LEU A 3 24.84 0.29 1.05
CA LEU A 3 25.29 0.30 2.46
C LEU A 3 24.75 1.49 3.27
N TYR A 4 24.56 2.64 2.62
CA TYR A 4 24.02 3.84 3.27
C TYR A 4 22.53 3.67 3.58
N ILE A 5 21.77 3.16 2.61
CA ILE A 5 20.33 2.90 2.76
C ILE A 5 20.08 1.88 3.87
N LEU A 6 20.82 0.78 3.87
CA LEU A 6 20.74 -0.24 4.89
C LEU A 6 21.02 0.35 6.28
N HIS A 7 22.05 1.19 6.41
CA HIS A 7 22.34 1.88 7.66
C HIS A 7 21.13 2.71 8.14
N GLN A 8 20.49 3.49 7.26
CA GLN A 8 19.33 4.30 7.64
C GLN A 8 18.12 3.44 8.06
N ILE A 9 17.85 2.35 7.36
CA ILE A 9 16.79 1.39 7.70
C ILE A 9 17.06 0.75 9.07
N VAL A 10 18.31 0.34 9.33
CA VAL A 10 18.71 -0.20 10.63
C VAL A 10 18.50 0.83 11.75
N GLN A 11 18.87 2.09 11.53
CA GLN A 11 18.65 3.15 12.52
C GLN A 11 17.15 3.42 12.76
N ALA A 12 16.33 3.44 11.71
CA ALA A 12 14.89 3.59 11.83
C ALA A 12 14.27 2.42 12.61
N SER A 13 14.65 1.19 12.27
CA SER A 13 14.18 -0.02 12.94
C SER A 13 14.55 -0.04 14.43
N ARG A 14 15.78 0.34 14.78
CA ARG A 14 16.24 0.45 16.19
C ARG A 14 15.46 1.49 16.99
N ARG A 15 14.89 2.49 16.33
CA ARG A 15 14.04 3.52 16.94
C ARG A 15 12.55 3.14 16.95
N GLY A 16 12.19 1.95 16.48
CA GLY A 16 10.80 1.50 16.39
C GLY A 16 9.98 2.27 15.33
N ILE A 17 10.64 2.95 14.39
CA ILE A 17 9.97 3.66 13.30
C ILE A 17 9.52 2.62 12.28
N PRO A 18 8.21 2.57 11.93
CA PRO A 18 7.73 1.63 10.93
C PRO A 18 8.35 1.90 9.55
N ILE A 19 8.73 0.83 8.86
CA ILE A 19 9.38 0.89 7.56
C ILE A 19 8.42 0.39 6.48
N LEU A 20 8.13 1.26 5.52
CA LEU A 20 7.50 0.88 4.26
C LEU A 20 8.57 0.75 3.18
N ILE A 21 8.49 -0.30 2.37
CA ILE A 21 9.36 -0.49 1.21
C ILE A 21 8.50 -0.55 -0.06
N ASP A 22 8.82 0.33 -1.01
CA ASP A 22 8.35 0.21 -2.39
C ASP A 22 9.28 -0.75 -3.17
N ALA A 23 8.72 -1.88 -3.58
CA ALA A 23 9.41 -2.97 -4.24
C ALA A 23 8.95 -3.11 -5.70
N GLU A 24 9.52 -2.29 -6.58
CA GLU A 24 9.20 -2.34 -8.01
C GLU A 24 9.77 -3.58 -8.72
N ARG A 25 11.01 -3.97 -8.40
CA ARG A 25 11.76 -5.03 -9.10
C ARG A 25 12.75 -5.74 -8.17
N LYS A 26 13.01 -7.02 -8.46
CA LYS A 26 14.06 -7.80 -7.80
C LYS A 26 15.43 -7.19 -8.14
N ARG A 27 16.28 -7.05 -7.13
CA ARG A 27 17.64 -6.49 -7.22
C ARG A 27 18.49 -6.99 -6.07
N ASP A 28 19.80 -7.01 -6.26
CA ASP A 28 20.75 -7.42 -5.23
C ASP A 28 20.58 -6.57 -3.96
N GLY A 29 20.57 -7.24 -2.80
CA GLY A 29 20.39 -6.62 -1.49
C GLY A 29 18.95 -6.31 -1.10
N LEU A 30 17.95 -6.46 -1.99
CA LEU A 30 16.55 -6.20 -1.64
C LEU A 30 16.04 -7.11 -0.52
N ASP A 31 16.46 -8.38 -0.50
CA ASP A 31 16.04 -9.36 0.51
C ASP A 31 16.43 -8.92 1.94
N GLU A 32 17.63 -8.34 2.07
CA GLU A 32 18.09 -7.77 3.34
C GLU A 32 17.22 -6.59 3.76
N LEU A 33 16.88 -5.69 2.82
CA LEU A 33 16.00 -4.55 3.10
C LEU A 33 14.59 -5.01 3.52
N LEU A 34 14.01 -5.98 2.80
CA LEU A 34 12.68 -6.53 3.07
C LEU A 34 12.57 -7.15 4.46
N SER A 35 13.66 -7.69 5.02
CA SER A 35 13.68 -8.24 6.38
C SER A 35 13.39 -7.21 7.49
N PHE A 36 13.49 -5.91 7.17
CA PHE A 36 13.14 -4.81 8.07
C PHE A 36 11.75 -4.22 7.81
N ALA A 37 11.08 -4.61 6.72
CA ALA A 37 9.80 -4.02 6.33
C ALA A 37 8.67 -4.35 7.32
N ASN A 38 7.89 -3.33 7.67
CA ASN A 38 6.59 -3.48 8.32
C ASN A 38 5.46 -3.44 7.29
N TYR A 39 5.70 -2.79 6.15
CA TYR A 39 4.76 -2.63 5.05
C TYR A 39 5.52 -2.75 3.72
N VAL A 40 4.90 -3.37 2.74
CA VAL A 40 5.44 -3.46 1.37
C VAL A 40 4.36 -3.02 0.40
N VAL A 41 4.73 -2.17 -0.55
CA VAL A 41 3.96 -1.91 -1.76
C VAL A 41 4.82 -2.38 -2.93
N CYS A 42 4.24 -3.06 -3.90
CA CYS A 42 5.01 -3.60 -5.01
C CYS A 42 4.24 -3.62 -6.33
N SER A 43 5.00 -3.70 -7.42
CA SER A 43 4.45 -3.77 -8.77
C SER A 43 3.86 -5.16 -9.05
N ALA A 44 2.92 -5.25 -10.01
CA ALA A 44 2.19 -6.48 -10.35
C ALA A 44 3.06 -7.74 -10.51
N LYS A 45 4.25 -7.60 -11.11
CA LYS A 45 5.14 -8.73 -11.41
C LYS A 45 6.07 -9.09 -10.25
N PHE A 46 6.31 -8.16 -9.33
CA PHE A 46 7.31 -8.34 -8.27
C PHE A 46 7.03 -9.56 -7.39
N PRO A 47 5.81 -9.77 -6.85
CA PRO A 47 5.56 -10.87 -5.93
C PRO A 47 5.95 -12.23 -6.49
N GLN A 48 5.47 -12.58 -7.69
CA GLN A 48 5.75 -13.87 -8.29
C GLN A 48 7.22 -14.05 -8.64
N ILE A 49 7.90 -12.99 -9.11
CA ILE A 49 9.34 -13.03 -9.40
C ILE A 49 10.17 -13.23 -8.13
N TRP A 50 9.76 -12.61 -7.02
CA TRP A 50 10.49 -12.70 -5.75
C TRP A 50 10.22 -14.02 -5.02
N THR A 51 8.99 -14.52 -5.06
CA THR A 51 8.61 -15.76 -4.36
C THR A 51 8.72 -17.02 -5.19
N GLU A 52 8.77 -16.90 -6.52
CA GLU A 52 8.67 -18.00 -7.50
C GLU A 52 7.32 -18.73 -7.41
N ALA A 53 6.26 -18.05 -6.94
CA ALA A 53 4.94 -18.65 -6.78
C ALA A 53 4.15 -18.67 -8.09
N SER A 54 3.29 -19.67 -8.25
CA SER A 54 2.52 -19.91 -9.47
C SER A 54 1.45 -18.85 -9.76
N SER A 55 1.01 -18.09 -8.76
CA SER A 55 0.01 -17.04 -8.91
C SER A 55 0.27 -15.83 -8.02
N PRO A 56 -0.32 -14.66 -8.32
CA PRO A 56 -0.22 -13.47 -7.48
C PRO A 56 -0.69 -13.69 -6.04
N ALA A 57 -1.80 -14.41 -5.82
CA ALA A 57 -2.35 -14.64 -4.49
C ALA A 57 -1.40 -15.50 -3.63
N LYS A 58 -0.88 -16.60 -4.21
CA LYS A 58 0.14 -17.44 -3.54
C LYS A 58 1.42 -16.66 -3.26
N ALA A 59 1.82 -15.78 -4.18
CA ALA A 59 2.98 -14.93 -3.98
C ALA A 59 2.78 -13.97 -2.80
N LEU A 60 1.61 -13.35 -2.67
CA LEU A 60 1.31 -12.49 -1.52
C LEU A 60 1.38 -13.24 -0.19
N LEU A 61 0.78 -14.42 -0.13
CA LEU A 61 0.85 -15.27 1.06
C LEU A 61 2.30 -15.66 1.39
N SER A 62 3.08 -16.04 0.37
CA SER A 62 4.48 -16.41 0.51
C SER A 62 5.34 -15.23 1.00
N ILE A 63 5.11 -14.00 0.52
CA ILE A 63 5.75 -12.79 1.05
C ILE A 63 5.46 -12.64 2.55
N MET A 64 4.19 -12.72 2.93
CA MET A 64 3.81 -12.57 4.33
C MET A 64 4.44 -13.66 5.21
N LEU A 65 4.50 -14.91 4.76
CA LEU A 65 5.13 -15.98 5.53
C LEU A 65 6.65 -15.84 5.65
N ARG A 66 7.33 -15.39 4.58
CA ARG A 66 8.78 -15.13 4.58
C ARG A 66 9.18 -13.90 5.41
N LEU A 67 8.28 -12.93 5.57
CA LEU A 67 8.52 -11.67 6.29
C LEU A 67 7.64 -11.57 7.56
N PRO A 68 8.08 -12.15 8.70
CA PRO A 68 7.23 -12.28 9.89
C PRO A 68 6.86 -10.95 10.56
N LYS A 69 7.62 -9.88 10.33
CA LYS A 69 7.32 -8.52 10.83
C LYS A 69 6.34 -7.76 9.95
N LEU A 70 6.06 -8.28 8.76
CA LEU A 70 5.22 -7.61 7.77
C LEU A 70 3.77 -7.64 8.24
N LYS A 71 3.18 -6.44 8.34
CA LYS A 71 1.80 -6.22 8.73
C LYS A 71 0.88 -6.29 7.52
N PHE A 72 1.30 -5.75 6.39
CA PHE A 72 0.61 -5.94 5.12
C PHE A 72 1.56 -5.85 3.93
N VAL A 73 1.10 -6.41 2.81
CA VAL A 73 1.66 -6.22 1.47
C VAL A 73 0.56 -5.77 0.52
N ILE A 74 0.86 -4.80 -0.34
CA ILE A 74 -0.02 -4.31 -1.41
C ILE A 74 0.66 -4.56 -2.75
N VAL A 75 -0.10 -5.08 -3.72
CA VAL A 75 0.30 -5.16 -5.12
C VAL A 75 -0.53 -4.17 -5.92
N THR A 76 0.12 -3.21 -6.58
CA THR A 76 -0.55 -2.34 -7.56
C THR A 76 -0.64 -3.05 -8.91
N LEU A 77 -1.82 -3.02 -9.52
CA LEU A 77 -2.16 -3.71 -10.76
C LEU A 77 -2.48 -2.74 -11.92
N GLY A 78 -2.20 -1.44 -11.76
CA GLY A 78 -2.48 -0.43 -12.78
C GLY A 78 -3.97 -0.10 -12.85
N GLU A 79 -4.55 -0.20 -14.05
CA GLU A 79 -5.99 0.04 -14.29
C GLU A 79 -6.91 -1.05 -13.69
N GLU A 80 -6.32 -2.15 -13.23
CA GLU A 80 -7.02 -3.21 -12.49
C GLU A 80 -7.03 -2.94 -10.96
N GLY A 81 -6.52 -1.79 -10.52
CA GLY A 81 -6.50 -1.38 -9.12
C GLY A 81 -5.38 -2.03 -8.30
N CYS A 82 -5.71 -2.63 -7.16
CA CYS A 82 -4.73 -3.22 -6.24
C CYS A 82 -5.29 -4.38 -5.41
N VAL A 83 -4.40 -5.24 -4.91
CA VAL A 83 -4.72 -6.29 -3.93
C VAL A 83 -3.85 -6.10 -2.71
N MET A 84 -4.44 -6.17 -1.52
CA MET A 84 -3.73 -6.08 -0.24
C MET A 84 -4.00 -7.32 0.62
N LEU A 85 -2.92 -7.90 1.15
CA LEU A 85 -2.99 -8.96 2.16
C LEU A 85 -2.51 -8.40 3.50
N GLU A 86 -3.42 -8.39 4.49
CA GLU A 86 -3.19 -7.88 5.83
C GLU A 86 -3.09 -9.03 6.85
N ARG A 87 -2.07 -8.99 7.71
CA ARG A 87 -1.90 -9.95 8.80
C ARG A 87 -2.77 -9.57 9.99
N TRP A 88 -3.44 -10.58 10.55
CA TRP A 88 -4.11 -10.47 11.83
C TRP A 88 -3.34 -11.26 12.90
N LEU A 89 -2.91 -10.59 13.97
CA LEU A 89 -2.05 -11.18 15.01
C LEU A 89 -2.83 -11.89 16.13
N ASN A 90 -4.10 -11.55 16.31
CA ASN A 90 -4.92 -12.18 17.34
C ASN A 90 -5.45 -13.52 16.83
N LYS A 91 -5.76 -14.44 17.76
CA LYS A 91 -6.35 -15.74 17.40
C LYS A 91 -7.65 -15.49 16.62
N ALA A 92 -7.72 -15.97 15.38
CA ALA A 92 -8.99 -16.00 14.66
C ALA A 92 -10.00 -16.80 15.49
N PRO A 93 -11.24 -16.32 15.64
CA PRO A 93 -12.31 -17.16 16.18
C PRO A 93 -12.52 -18.36 15.26
N ASP A 94 -12.77 -19.52 15.86
CA ASP A 94 -13.07 -20.86 15.30
C ASP A 94 -13.00 -20.96 13.76
N SER A 95 -11.93 -21.58 13.29
CA SER A 95 -11.24 -21.34 12.01
C SER A 95 -11.97 -21.84 10.77
N VAL A 96 -12.53 -20.91 10.00
CA VAL A 96 -12.76 -21.12 8.56
C VAL A 96 -11.41 -20.96 7.86
N GLU A 97 -10.93 -22.05 7.27
CA GLU A 97 -9.80 -22.03 6.35
C GLU A 97 -10.30 -21.86 4.93
N MET A 98 -9.75 -20.88 4.21
CA MET A 98 -10.11 -20.64 2.82
C MET A 98 -8.86 -20.56 1.95
N ASP A 99 -8.96 -21.13 0.75
CA ASP A 99 -7.91 -20.96 -0.23
C ASP A 99 -7.85 -19.49 -0.68
N ILE A 100 -6.64 -18.93 -0.72
CA ILE A 100 -6.47 -17.51 -1.02
C ILE A 100 -6.79 -17.17 -2.48
N GLU A 101 -6.66 -18.10 -3.41
CA GLU A 101 -7.02 -17.90 -4.81
C GLU A 101 -8.55 -17.84 -4.95
N GLU A 102 -9.26 -18.81 -4.37
CA GLU A 102 -10.73 -18.83 -4.35
C GLU A 102 -11.32 -17.57 -3.70
N LEU A 103 -10.74 -17.12 -2.58
CA LEU A 103 -11.16 -15.88 -1.94
C LEU A 103 -10.91 -14.66 -2.83
N LEU A 104 -9.74 -14.58 -3.48
CA LEU A 104 -9.41 -13.46 -4.35
C LEU A 104 -10.40 -13.38 -5.52
N GLU A 105 -10.73 -14.52 -6.14
CA GLU A 105 -11.72 -14.58 -7.21
C GLU A 105 -13.11 -14.17 -6.73
N SER A 106 -13.53 -14.63 -5.54
CA SER A 106 -14.80 -14.24 -4.94
C SER A 106 -14.86 -12.72 -4.69
N LEU A 107 -13.81 -12.11 -4.14
CA LEU A 107 -13.77 -10.66 -3.91
C LEU A 107 -13.78 -9.87 -5.22
N LYS A 108 -13.06 -10.33 -6.24
CA LYS A 108 -13.08 -9.71 -7.58
C LYS A 108 -14.46 -9.77 -8.21
N TRP A 109 -15.24 -10.83 -7.98
CA TRP A 109 -16.63 -10.88 -8.44
C TRP A 109 -17.56 -9.95 -7.68
N ASN A 110 -17.29 -9.70 -6.40
CA ASN A 110 -18.12 -8.87 -5.54
C ASN A 110 -17.88 -7.37 -5.70
N ILE A 111 -16.75 -6.95 -6.28
CA ILE A 111 -16.46 -5.54 -6.53
C ILE A 111 -17.06 -5.12 -7.88
N SER A 112 -18.02 -4.21 -7.86
CA SER A 112 -18.68 -3.73 -9.08
C SER A 112 -17.75 -2.81 -9.87
N ASP A 113 -17.40 -3.22 -11.09
CA ASP A 113 -16.50 -2.47 -11.98
C ASP A 113 -17.15 -1.20 -12.61
N ASP A 114 -18.44 -0.93 -12.35
CA ASP A 114 -19.17 0.18 -13.00
C ASP A 114 -19.00 1.55 -12.30
N SER A 115 -18.31 1.60 -11.17
CA SER A 115 -18.07 2.85 -10.44
C SER A 115 -16.92 3.63 -11.09
N THR A 116 -17.16 4.89 -11.42
CA THR A 116 -16.11 5.82 -11.86
C THR A 116 -15.13 6.16 -10.73
N THR A 117 -15.54 6.00 -9.47
CA THR A 117 -14.70 6.25 -8.29
C THR A 117 -14.06 4.97 -7.75
N PRO A 118 -12.78 5.02 -7.32
CA PRO A 118 -12.14 3.91 -6.63
C PRO A 118 -12.93 3.43 -5.42
N SER A 119 -12.97 2.11 -5.24
CA SER A 119 -13.66 1.43 -4.13
C SER A 119 -12.81 0.26 -3.62
N CYS A 120 -13.17 -0.29 -2.47
CA CYS A 120 -12.46 -1.42 -1.89
C CYS A 120 -13.46 -2.38 -1.23
N VAL A 121 -13.29 -3.68 -1.49
CA VAL A 121 -13.99 -4.76 -0.78
C VAL A 121 -12.98 -5.57 0.01
N SER A 122 -13.40 -6.09 1.16
CA SER A 122 -12.54 -6.85 2.07
C SER A 122 -13.20 -8.12 2.56
N SER A 123 -12.39 -9.13 2.83
CA SER A 123 -12.85 -10.34 3.53
C SER A 123 -13.00 -10.09 5.02
N SER A 124 -13.75 -10.96 5.71
CA SER A 124 -13.62 -11.11 7.16
C SER A 124 -12.22 -11.63 7.54
N VAL A 125 -11.88 -11.57 8.83
CA VAL A 125 -10.65 -12.21 9.34
C VAL A 125 -10.82 -13.72 9.26
N MET A 126 -9.87 -14.41 8.64
CA MET A 126 -9.89 -15.87 8.49
C MET A 126 -8.49 -16.45 8.32
N ASN A 127 -8.39 -17.78 8.27
CA ASN A 127 -7.16 -18.47 7.94
C ASN A 127 -7.05 -18.66 6.43
N LEU A 128 -6.12 -17.94 5.82
CA LEU A 128 -5.85 -17.99 4.38
C LEU A 128 -4.77 -19.04 4.12
N ARG A 129 -5.09 -20.05 3.31
CA ARG A 129 -4.16 -21.11 2.92
C ARG A 129 -3.82 -21.03 1.44
N ALA A 130 -2.67 -21.59 1.09
CA ALA A 130 -2.39 -22.01 -0.27
C ALA A 130 -1.47 -23.23 -0.26
N ASP A 131 -1.79 -24.21 -1.11
CA ASP A 131 -1.03 -25.44 -1.24
C ASP A 131 0.41 -25.17 -1.65
N GLY A 132 1.34 -25.83 -0.95
CA GLY A 132 2.79 -25.65 -1.14
C GLY A 132 3.36 -24.34 -0.60
N VAL A 133 2.54 -23.47 0.01
CA VAL A 133 2.98 -22.18 0.58
C VAL A 133 2.82 -22.15 2.09
N GLY A 134 1.63 -22.45 2.61
CA GLY A 134 1.33 -22.42 4.05
C GLY A 134 0.04 -21.69 4.37
N MET A 135 -0.07 -21.20 5.61
CA MET A 135 -1.29 -20.59 6.13
C MET A 135 -1.00 -19.33 6.95
N LEU A 136 -1.84 -18.31 6.79
CA LEU A 136 -1.77 -17.03 7.48
C LEU A 136 -3.15 -16.60 7.97
N CYS A 137 -3.26 -16.18 9.23
CA CYS A 137 -4.45 -15.48 9.70
C CYS A 137 -4.43 -14.02 9.21
N GLY A 138 -5.47 -13.59 8.49
CA GLY A 138 -5.47 -12.28 7.86
C GLY A 138 -6.78 -11.87 7.20
N ARG A 139 -6.71 -10.75 6.48
CA ARG A 139 -7.77 -10.25 5.59
C ARG A 139 -7.20 -10.00 4.21
N LEU A 140 -7.98 -10.30 3.18
CA LEU A 140 -7.69 -9.94 1.81
C LEU A 140 -8.58 -8.76 1.40
N HIS A 141 -7.98 -7.78 0.74
CA HIS A 141 -8.66 -6.59 0.25
C HIS A 141 -8.40 -6.47 -1.26
N VAL A 142 -9.45 -6.11 -2.02
CA VAL A 142 -9.38 -5.80 -3.45
C VAL A 142 -9.87 -4.38 -3.63
N GLY A 143 -9.02 -3.52 -4.19
CA GLY A 143 -9.34 -2.13 -4.51
C GLY A 143 -9.39 -1.91 -6.02
N THR A 144 -10.35 -1.11 -6.50
CA THR A 144 -10.40 -0.67 -7.90
C THR A 144 -9.60 0.61 -8.13
N SER A 145 -9.18 0.85 -9.37
CA SER A 145 -8.70 2.16 -9.79
C SER A 145 -9.83 3.01 -10.37
N GLU A 146 -9.58 4.30 -10.53
CA GLU A 146 -10.49 5.19 -11.24
C GLU A 146 -10.48 4.84 -12.73
N LYS A 147 -11.66 4.76 -13.36
CA LYS A 147 -11.78 4.66 -14.81
C LYS A 147 -11.60 6.04 -15.44
N ILE A 148 -10.35 6.39 -15.71
CA ILE A 148 -9.99 7.67 -16.33
C ILE A 148 -10.48 7.68 -17.80
N PRO A 149 -11.28 8.67 -18.23
CA PRO A 149 -11.64 8.80 -19.63
C PRO A 149 -10.39 8.86 -20.52
N PRO A 150 -10.36 8.21 -21.70
CA PRO A 150 -9.19 8.25 -22.58
C PRO A 150 -8.74 9.66 -22.98
N SER A 151 -9.65 10.64 -22.99
CA SER A 151 -9.35 12.05 -23.25
C SER A 151 -8.61 12.75 -22.11
N GLU A 152 -8.65 12.20 -20.91
CA GLU A 152 -7.99 12.74 -19.71
C GLU A 152 -6.72 11.97 -19.33
N LEU A 153 -6.51 10.78 -19.89
CA LEU A 153 -5.32 9.96 -19.63
C LEU A 153 -4.13 10.50 -20.43
N VAL A 154 -3.13 11.04 -19.72
CA VAL A 154 -1.98 11.72 -20.36
C VAL A 154 -0.70 10.91 -20.21
N ASP A 155 -0.34 10.50 -18.99
CA ASP A 155 0.93 9.83 -18.70
C ASP A 155 0.80 8.99 -17.43
N THR A 156 1.16 7.70 -17.47
CA THR A 156 1.09 6.79 -16.32
C THR A 156 2.40 6.71 -15.52
N THR A 157 3.44 7.42 -15.96
CA THR A 157 4.74 7.47 -15.29
C THR A 157 4.56 7.95 -13.85
N GLY A 158 5.06 7.18 -12.88
CA GLY A 158 4.98 7.54 -11.46
C GLY A 158 3.61 7.33 -10.80
N ALA A 159 2.64 6.69 -11.47
CA ALA A 159 1.36 6.37 -10.84
C ALA A 159 1.51 5.45 -9.61
N GLY A 160 2.47 4.52 -9.64
CA GLY A 160 2.84 3.70 -8.49
C GLY A 160 3.40 4.54 -7.33
N ASP A 161 4.37 5.42 -7.63
CA ASP A 161 4.91 6.38 -6.64
C ASP A 161 3.82 7.29 -6.07
N ALA A 162 2.83 7.68 -6.88
CA ALA A 162 1.69 8.50 -6.45
C ALA A 162 0.77 7.71 -5.51
N PHE A 163 0.50 6.43 -5.82
CA PHE A 163 -0.23 5.50 -4.96
C PHE A 163 0.48 5.31 -3.62
N THR A 164 1.79 5.05 -3.64
CA THR A 164 2.60 4.82 -2.45
C THR A 164 2.86 6.09 -1.67
N GLY A 165 3.13 7.22 -2.32
CA GLY A 165 3.86 8.34 -1.69
C GLY A 165 3.06 9.60 -1.43
N GLY A 166 2.01 9.90 -2.22
CA GLY A 166 1.18 11.10 -2.06
C GLY A 166 1.92 12.41 -1.71
N GLU A 167 3.19 12.56 -2.15
CA GLU A 167 4.25 13.37 -1.50
C GLU A 167 3.93 14.87 -1.39
N ASN A 168 2.86 15.33 -2.06
CA ASN A 168 2.42 16.72 -2.10
C ASN A 168 1.11 17.00 -1.35
N LEU A 169 0.41 15.98 -0.85
CA LEU A 169 -0.95 16.17 -0.36
C LEU A 169 -1.04 16.77 1.05
N PHE A 170 -0.06 16.55 1.94
CA PHE A 170 -0.19 16.96 3.34
C PHE A 170 1.14 17.36 4.00
N LYS A 171 1.89 18.27 3.39
CA LYS A 171 3.10 18.87 4.00
C LYS A 171 2.89 19.48 5.39
N HIS A 172 1.64 19.65 5.85
CA HIS A 172 1.29 20.29 7.12
C HIS A 172 0.96 19.35 8.29
N ARG A 173 0.87 18.01 8.14
CA ARG A 173 0.49 17.12 9.27
C ARG A 173 1.68 16.60 10.09
N VAL A 174 2.90 16.65 9.56
CA VAL A 174 4.12 16.13 10.22
C VAL A 174 4.60 17.02 11.40
N HIS A 175 4.01 18.19 11.62
CA HIS A 175 4.42 19.09 12.72
C HIS A 175 3.82 18.78 14.11
N ARG A 176 3.06 17.70 14.29
CA ARG A 176 2.62 17.27 15.64
C ARG A 176 3.39 16.03 16.11
N LYS A 177 4.49 16.32 16.82
CA LYS A 177 5.33 15.46 17.69
C LYS A 177 6.41 14.62 17.00
N GLN A 178 7.44 15.25 16.45
CA GLN A 178 8.84 14.84 16.68
C GLN A 178 9.78 16.05 16.52
N PRO A 179 10.80 16.21 17.38
CA PRO A 179 11.65 17.39 17.38
C PRO A 179 12.58 17.39 16.17
N SER A 180 12.69 18.58 15.58
CA SER A 180 13.58 19.02 14.51
C SER A 180 14.85 18.17 14.30
N CYS A 181 14.95 17.55 13.13
CA CYS A 181 16.25 17.21 12.54
C CYS A 181 16.32 17.90 11.17
N SER A 182 16.89 19.10 11.18
CA SER A 182 17.23 19.89 10.00
C SER A 182 18.58 19.43 9.45
N SER A 183 18.58 18.66 8.37
CA SER A 183 19.74 18.57 7.48
C SER A 183 19.32 17.96 6.16
N GLY A 184 19.57 18.70 5.07
CA GLY A 184 19.25 18.29 3.71
C GLY A 184 19.80 16.90 3.37
N LEU A 185 18.91 15.99 2.99
CA LEU A 185 19.26 14.69 2.43
C LEU A 185 18.86 14.68 0.94
N ASN A 186 19.88 14.67 0.08
CA ASN A 186 19.76 14.50 -1.36
C ASN A 186 19.12 13.15 -1.73
N LYS A 187 17.92 13.20 -2.31
CA LYS A 187 17.46 12.60 -3.58
C LYS A 187 18.03 11.24 -4.08
N TYR A 188 18.25 10.25 -3.22
CA TYR A 188 18.59 8.89 -3.67
C TYR A 188 17.57 7.85 -3.19
N PHE A 189 16.74 7.44 -4.16
CA PHE A 189 15.70 6.40 -4.20
C PHE A 189 16.19 5.03 -3.64
N VAL A 190 16.17 4.92 -2.32
CA VAL A 190 15.37 3.87 -1.70
C VAL A 190 14.43 4.63 -0.81
N ASP A 191 13.16 4.62 -1.17
CA ASP A 191 12.10 5.25 -0.42
C ASP A 191 11.97 4.51 0.91
N ILE A 192 12.85 4.87 1.85
CA ILE A 192 12.58 4.80 3.27
C ILE A 192 11.49 5.84 3.48
N ILE A 193 10.26 5.51 3.07
CA ILE A 193 9.06 6.23 3.47
C ILE A 193 8.85 5.87 4.92
N ALA A 194 9.72 6.41 5.78
CA ALA A 194 9.43 6.56 7.18
C ALA A 194 8.32 7.61 7.29
N GLY A 195 7.08 7.19 7.02
CA GLY A 195 5.93 7.84 7.62
C GLY A 195 4.94 8.57 6.73
N ASP A 196 5.14 8.86 5.45
CA ASP A 196 4.11 9.65 4.76
C ASP A 196 2.87 8.82 4.38
N PHE A 197 2.99 7.72 3.63
CA PHE A 197 1.85 6.81 3.38
C PHE A 197 1.29 6.24 4.69
N VAL A 198 2.18 5.69 5.51
CA VAL A 198 1.80 4.97 6.72
C VAL A 198 1.32 5.92 7.80
N ALA A 199 1.88 7.12 8.00
CA ALA A 199 1.33 8.05 9.01
C ALA A 199 0.15 8.87 8.49
N LEU A 200 -0.01 9.03 7.17
CA LEU A 200 -1.24 9.59 6.58
C LEU A 200 -2.40 8.59 6.72
N CYS A 201 -2.14 7.31 6.47
CA CYS A 201 -3.14 6.26 6.42
C CYS A 201 -3.18 5.38 7.68
N ALA A 202 -2.30 5.56 8.67
CA ALA A 202 -2.33 4.77 9.92
C ALA A 202 -3.64 4.96 10.69
N ASP A 203 -4.30 6.10 10.51
CA ASP A 203 -5.62 6.39 11.08
C ASP A 203 -6.77 6.03 10.12
N MET A 204 -6.47 5.53 8.92
CA MET A 204 -7.46 5.21 7.90
C MET A 204 -7.57 3.68 7.73
N PRO A 205 -8.77 3.10 7.82
CA PRO A 205 -8.95 1.68 7.55
C PRO A 205 -8.57 1.36 6.09
N PRO A 206 -8.08 0.15 5.77
CA PRO A 206 -7.70 -0.25 4.41
C PRO A 206 -8.76 0.06 3.35
N GLU A 207 -10.04 -0.12 3.69
CA GLU A 207 -11.20 0.12 2.83
C GLU A 207 -11.34 1.58 2.40
N ARG A 208 -10.70 2.52 3.10
CA ARG A 208 -10.61 3.93 2.71
C ARG A 208 -9.23 4.30 2.18
N MET A 209 -8.18 3.69 2.73
CA MET A 209 -6.80 3.93 2.32
C MET A 209 -6.58 3.55 0.86
N LEU A 210 -7.01 2.36 0.45
CA LEU A 210 -6.77 1.84 -0.89
C LEU A 210 -7.48 2.68 -1.97
N PRO A 211 -8.77 3.03 -1.82
CA PRO A 211 -9.44 3.94 -2.76
C PRO A 211 -8.82 5.33 -2.82
N PHE A 212 -8.41 5.87 -1.66
CA PHE A 212 -7.73 7.17 -1.62
C PHE A 212 -6.42 7.13 -2.40
N ALA A 213 -5.57 6.14 -2.15
CA ALA A 213 -4.30 5.96 -2.84
C ALA A 213 -4.50 5.79 -4.36
N ALA A 214 -5.50 4.99 -4.76
CA ALA A 214 -5.88 4.82 -6.16
C ALA A 214 -6.36 6.14 -6.80
N GLN A 215 -7.11 6.96 -6.08
CA GLN A 215 -7.56 8.26 -6.56
C GLN A 215 -6.39 9.24 -6.76
N VAL A 216 -5.41 9.24 -5.85
CA VAL A 216 -4.19 10.05 -5.97
C VAL A 216 -3.38 9.64 -7.21
N ALA A 217 -3.20 8.34 -7.41
CA ALA A 217 -2.54 7.79 -8.60
C ALA A 217 -3.26 8.21 -9.88
N ALA A 218 -4.60 8.09 -9.91
CA ALA A 218 -5.40 8.47 -11.07
C ALA A 218 -5.39 9.97 -11.36
N CYS A 219 -5.27 10.83 -10.34
CA CYS A 219 -5.05 12.27 -10.55
C CYS A 219 -3.67 12.52 -11.19
N GLY A 220 -2.63 11.81 -10.72
CA GLY A 220 -1.30 11.84 -11.32
C GLY A 220 -1.31 11.49 -12.81
N CYS A 221 -2.14 10.52 -13.22
CA CYS A 221 -2.22 10.09 -14.62
C CYS A 221 -2.77 11.16 -15.60
N ARG A 222 -3.33 12.27 -15.09
CA ARG A 222 -3.95 13.34 -15.90
C ARG A 222 -2.99 14.45 -16.32
N GLY A 223 -1.71 14.33 -16.03
CA GLY A 223 -0.71 15.27 -16.51
C GLY A 223 0.63 14.61 -16.77
N LEU A 224 1.50 15.33 -17.47
CA LEU A 224 2.76 14.80 -18.00
C LEU A 224 3.85 14.73 -16.93
N GLY A 225 4.38 13.54 -16.68
CA GLY A 225 5.47 13.26 -15.75
C GLY A 225 5.01 12.94 -14.32
N ALA A 226 5.87 12.22 -13.58
CA ALA A 226 5.55 11.57 -12.30
C ALA A 226 5.04 12.46 -11.15
N ARG A 227 5.27 13.78 -11.19
CA ARG A 227 5.01 14.67 -10.03
C ARG A 227 4.24 15.94 -10.37
N SER A 228 4.11 16.29 -11.64
CA SER A 228 3.59 17.58 -12.09
C SER A 228 2.09 17.74 -11.85
N SER A 229 1.37 16.62 -11.85
CA SER A 229 -0.09 16.49 -11.77
C SER A 229 -0.57 15.91 -10.44
N LEU A 230 0.32 15.76 -9.46
CA LEU A 230 -0.10 15.26 -8.15
C LEU A 230 -1.13 16.22 -7.53
N PRO A 231 -2.29 15.71 -7.10
CA PRO A 231 -3.37 16.55 -6.60
C PRO A 231 -2.95 17.23 -5.30
N HIS A 232 -3.48 18.44 -5.07
CA HIS A 232 -3.37 19.09 -3.76
C HIS A 232 -4.47 18.57 -2.82
N ARG A 233 -4.35 18.78 -1.50
CA ARG A 233 -5.35 18.33 -0.50
C ARG A 233 -6.77 18.78 -0.83
N SER A 234 -6.87 19.96 -1.42
CA SER A 234 -8.12 20.63 -1.78
C SER A 234 -8.68 20.18 -3.13
N ASP A 235 -8.05 19.21 -3.80
CA ASP A 235 -8.59 18.66 -5.05
C ASP A 235 -9.96 18.04 -4.77
N PRO A 236 -11.02 18.46 -5.50
CA PRO A 236 -12.37 17.97 -5.26
C PRO A 236 -12.49 16.45 -5.44
N ARG A 237 -11.63 15.81 -6.25
CA ARG A 237 -11.61 14.35 -6.41
C ARG A 237 -11.19 13.62 -5.14
N LEU A 238 -10.49 14.29 -4.22
CA LEU A 238 -10.07 13.72 -2.94
C LEU A 238 -11.04 14.01 -1.80
N ALA A 239 -11.97 14.96 -1.98
CA ALA A 239 -12.90 15.38 -0.93
C ALA A 239 -13.69 14.21 -0.29
N PRO A 240 -14.21 13.22 -1.04
CA PRO A 240 -14.95 12.09 -0.44
C PRO A 240 -14.13 11.32 0.60
N TYR A 241 -12.82 11.18 0.36
CA TYR A 241 -11.92 10.41 1.21
C TYR A 241 -11.41 11.20 2.43
N LEU A 242 -11.49 12.54 2.40
CA LEU A 242 -10.95 13.42 3.44
C LEU A 242 -12.00 13.97 4.40
N MET A 243 -13.25 14.12 3.94
CA MET A 243 -14.30 14.86 4.67
C MET A 243 -14.93 14.07 5.84
N GLU A 244 -14.91 12.74 5.81
CA GLU A 244 -15.49 11.93 6.90
C GLU A 244 -14.64 11.86 8.18
N GLY A 245 -13.37 12.31 8.15
CA GLY A 245 -12.52 12.37 9.35
C GLY A 245 -12.96 13.42 10.38
N SER A 246 -13.85 14.35 10.00
CA SER A 246 -14.30 15.44 10.88
C SER A 246 -15.42 15.05 11.85
N LYS A 247 -16.08 13.89 11.66
CA LYS A 247 -17.15 13.43 12.57
C LYS A 247 -16.67 12.55 13.73
N ILE A 248 -15.47 11.98 13.67
CA ILE A 248 -14.95 11.12 14.75
C ILE A 248 -14.19 11.94 15.80
N ALA A 249 -13.61 13.08 15.44
CA ALA A 249 -12.95 13.99 16.38
C ALA A 249 -13.92 14.81 17.26
N ALA A 250 -15.23 14.84 16.93
CA ALA A 250 -16.24 15.60 17.66
C ALA A 250 -16.96 14.81 18.75
N THR A 251 -16.68 13.50 18.90
CA THR A 251 -17.33 12.63 19.92
C THR A 251 -16.35 12.21 21.04
N MET A 252 -15.18 12.84 21.13
CA MET A 252 -14.17 12.61 22.17
C MET A 252 -13.72 13.92 22.84
N LEU A 253 -14.67 14.82 23.10
CA LEU A 253 -14.60 15.88 24.12
C LEU A 253 -15.87 15.81 24.97
#